data_AF-A0A1V5WD99-F1
#
_entry.id   AF-A0A1V5WD99-F1
#
_cell.length_a   1.000
_cell.length_b   1.000
_cell.length_c   1.000
_cell.angle_alpha   90.00
_cell.angle_beta   90.00
_cell.angle_gamma   90.00
#
_symmetry.space_group_name_H-M   'P 1'
#
loop_
_entity.id
_entity.type
_entity.pdbx_description
1 polymer ?
#
loop_
_entity_poly.entity_id
_entity_poly.type
_entity_poly.pdbx_seq_one_letter_code
_entity_poly.pdbx_strand_id
1 'polypeptide(L)'
;MSDKSKQPTLRRISWLMWGTLAVVIVLLISAFGQALTLNATLREKVATLEPLLAEQQRLNTTLEAQLEYVQSDAYVEAWAQERAGMARPGETLVVPLAATPTPTPAPLPVLTPAVTPTPEPFWVQWWQALFGE
;
A
#
# COMPACT_ATOMS: atom_id res chain seq x y z
N MET A 1 48.78 55.14 58.82
CA MET A 1 48.68 53.91 59.64
C MET A 1 47.20 53.59 59.84
N SER A 2 46.83 52.30 59.79
CA SER A 2 45.50 51.75 60.14
C SER A 2 44.38 51.93 59.10
N ASP A 3 43.57 50.94 58.72
CA ASP A 3 43.51 49.50 58.99
C ASP A 3 42.57 48.93 57.89
N LYS A 4 43.03 47.93 57.15
CA LYS A 4 42.40 47.41 55.93
C LYS A 4 41.98 45.96 56.15
N SER A 5 41.13 45.71 57.16
CA SER A 5 40.79 44.34 57.59
C SER A 5 39.29 43.99 57.64
N LYS A 6 38.38 44.88 57.23
CA LYS A 6 36.93 44.59 57.19
C LYS A 6 36.46 43.86 55.91
N GLN A 7 37.21 42.86 55.43
CA GLN A 7 36.87 42.12 54.20
C GLN A 7 36.51 40.63 54.33
N PRO A 8 36.68 39.89 55.44
CA PRO A 8 36.39 38.45 55.43
C PRO A 8 34.89 38.14 55.51
N THR A 9 34.08 38.97 56.17
CA THR A 9 32.64 38.73 56.38
C THR A 9 31.81 39.02 55.15
N LEU A 10 32.09 40.13 54.45
CA LEU A 10 31.40 40.51 53.21
C LEU A 10 31.66 39.49 52.09
N ARG A 11 32.88 38.95 52.01
CA ARG A 11 33.21 37.91 51.02
C ARG A 11 32.45 36.61 51.27
N ARG A 12 32.25 36.24 52.54
CA ARG A 12 31.46 35.07 52.94
C ARG A 12 29.97 35.25 52.66
N ILE A 13 29.42 36.42 52.99
CA ILE A 13 28.02 36.77 52.70
C ILE A 13 27.76 36.81 51.20
N SER A 14 28.68 37.38 50.41
CA SER A 14 28.59 37.37 48.96
C SER A 14 28.61 35.95 48.39
N TRP A 15 29.43 35.05 48.95
CA TRP A 15 29.49 33.66 48.49
C TRP A 15 28.21 32.88 48.83
N LEU A 16 27.63 33.13 50.01
CA LEU A 16 26.33 32.59 50.39
C LEU A 16 25.20 33.10 49.48
N MET A 17 25.19 34.39 49.15
CA MET A 17 24.22 35.00 48.22
C MET A 17 24.34 34.45 46.80
N TRP A 18 25.57 34.24 46.31
CA TRP A 18 25.79 33.59 45.01
C TRP A 18 25.36 32.11 45.04
N GLY A 19 25.58 31.42 46.15
CA GLY A 19 25.11 30.04 46.34
C GLY A 19 23.59 29.93 46.31
N THR A 20 22.88 30.77 47.07
CA THR A 20 21.41 30.81 47.04
C THR A 20 20.87 31.23 45.69
N LEU A 21 21.48 32.21 45.02
CA LEU A 21 21.09 32.61 43.67
C LEU A 21 21.26 31.46 42.67
N ALA A 22 22.37 30.72 42.74
CA ALA A 22 22.60 29.55 41.89
C ALA A 22 21.55 28.46 42.11
N VAL A 23 21.18 28.19 43.37
CA VAL A 23 20.13 27.21 43.72
C VAL A 23 18.77 27.63 43.14
N VAL A 24 18.40 28.91 43.25
CA VAL A 24 17.15 29.44 42.70
C VAL A 24 17.13 29.32 41.17
N ILE A 25 18.24 29.63 40.50
CA ILE A 25 18.38 29.49 39.04
C ILE A 25 18.20 28.03 38.60
N VAL A 26 18.85 27.09 39.27
CA VAL A 26 18.72 25.65 38.96
C VAL A 26 17.27 25.18 39.14
N LEU A 27 16.59 25.63 40.19
CA LEU A 27 15.21 25.28 40.47
C LEU A 27 14.25 25.83 39.40
N LEU A 28 14.49 27.06 38.93
CA LEU A 28 13.78 27.68 37.82
C LEU A 28 13.99 26.92 36.50
N ILE A 29 15.23 26.56 36.17
CA ILE A 29 15.55 25.79 34.95
C ILE A 29 14.88 24.41 35.01
N SER A 30 14.88 23.75 36.18
CA SER A 30 14.23 22.45 36.36
C SER A 30 12.71 22.54 36.17
N ALA A 31 12.06 23.53 36.80
CA ALA A 31 10.62 23.72 36.70
C ALA A 31 10.19 24.10 35.26
N PHE A 32 10.96 24.99 34.62
CA PHE A 32 10.67 25.43 33.26
C PHE A 32 11.00 24.37 32.21
N GLY A 33 12.07 23.60 32.43
CA GLY A 33 12.44 22.46 31.59
C GLY A 33 11.34 21.39 31.55
N GLN A 34 10.73 21.08 32.70
CA GLN A 34 9.58 20.17 32.74
C GLN A 34 8.33 20.73 32.04
N ALA A 35 8.05 22.02 32.17
CA ALA A 35 6.92 22.64 31.47
C ALA A 35 7.10 22.65 29.94
N LEU A 36 8.35 22.80 29.46
CA LEU A 36 8.67 22.76 28.04
C LEU A 36 8.58 21.34 27.47
N THR A 37 9.05 20.31 28.18
CA THR A 37 8.97 18.91 27.72
C THR A 37 7.54 18.39 27.68
N LEU A 38 6.70 18.77 28.65
CA LEU A 38 5.27 18.42 28.63
C LEU A 38 4.54 19.04 27.43
N ASN A 39 4.83 20.30 27.09
CA ASN A 39 4.26 20.92 25.90
C ASN A 39 4.76 20.31 24.60
N ALA A 40 6.03 19.94 24.52
CA ALA A 40 6.60 19.31 23.32
C ALA A 40 5.97 17.93 23.06
N THR A 41 5.86 17.10 24.10
CA THR A 41 5.25 15.76 23.99
C THR A 41 3.76 15.81 23.66
N LEU A 42 3.02 16.80 24.19
CA LEU A 42 1.62 17.01 23.81
C LEU A 42 1.46 17.42 22.35
N ARG A 43 2.33 18.30 21.84
CA ARG A 43 2.31 18.71 20.42
C ARG A 43 2.61 17.55 19.48
N GLU A 44 3.54 16.69 19.83
CA GLU A 44 3.87 15.48 19.04
C GLU A 44 2.69 14.49 19.01
N LYS A 45 2.01 14.30 20.14
CA LYS A 45 0.79 13.48 20.20
C LYS A 45 -0.35 14.07 19.37
N VAL A 46 -0.53 15.39 19.38
CA VAL A 46 -1.54 16.05 18.53
C VAL A 46 -1.19 15.93 17.05
N ALA A 47 0.09 16.15 16.69
CA ALA A 47 0.57 16.04 15.31
C ALA A 47 0.42 14.63 14.72
N THR A 48 0.42 13.59 15.55
CA THR A 48 0.19 12.21 15.11
C THR A 48 -1.30 11.85 15.04
N LEU A 49 -2.15 12.48 15.85
CA LEU A 49 -3.59 12.21 15.89
C LEU A 49 -4.38 12.98 14.81
N GLU A 50 -3.98 14.21 14.48
CA GLU A 50 -4.60 15.00 13.41
C GLU A 50 -4.66 14.30 12.05
N PRO A 51 -3.57 13.71 11.50
CA PRO A 51 -3.63 13.05 10.20
C PRO A 51 -4.51 11.81 10.23
N LEU A 52 -4.54 11.08 11.36
CA LEU A 52 -5.43 9.92 11.52
C LEU A 52 -6.89 10.36 11.51
N LEU A 53 -7.24 11.44 12.19
CA LEU A 53 -8.60 11.98 12.18
C LEU A 53 -9.01 12.44 10.79
N ALA A 54 -8.14 13.16 10.08
CA ALA A 54 -8.39 13.63 8.72
C ALA A 54 -8.63 12.46 7.74
N GLU A 55 -7.86 11.38 7.85
CA GLU A 55 -8.05 10.19 7.03
C GLU A 55 -9.38 9.50 7.34
N GLN A 56 -9.71 9.31 8.62
CA GLN A 56 -10.99 8.71 9.02
C GLN A 56 -12.18 9.54 8.52
N GLN A 57 -12.07 10.87 8.55
CA GLN A 57 -13.12 11.76 8.07
C GLN A 57 -13.29 11.67 6.54
N ARG A 58 -12.18 11.58 5.78
CA ARG A 58 -12.24 11.30 4.33
C ARG A 58 -12.90 9.97 4.03
N LEU A 59 -12.54 8.91 4.74
CA LEU A 59 -13.14 7.59 4.56
C LEU A 59 -14.63 7.63 4.85
N ASN A 60 -15.03 8.29 5.94
CA ASN A 60 -16.44 8.45 6.30
C ASN A 60 -17.23 9.16 5.19
N THR A 61 -16.79 10.33 4.73
CA THR A 61 -17.47 11.06 3.64
C THR A 61 -17.55 10.25 2.33
N THR A 62 -16.53 9.44 2.04
CA THR A 62 -16.52 8.57 0.87
C THR A 62 -17.55 7.44 1.00
N LEU A 63 -17.64 6.84 2.20
CA LEU A 63 -18.61 5.78 2.49
C LEU A 63 -20.04 6.32 2.48
N GLU A 64 -20.28 7.51 3.04
CA GLU A 64 -21.58 8.17 3.01
C GLU A 64 -22.03 8.42 1.56
N ALA A 65 -21.14 8.94 0.71
CA ALA A 65 -21.45 9.14 -0.71
C ALA A 65 -21.75 7.83 -1.45
N GLN A 66 -21.02 6.74 -1.14
CA GLN A 66 -21.31 5.42 -1.70
C GLN A 66 -22.67 4.88 -1.23
N LEU A 67 -22.99 5.08 0.05
CA LEU A 67 -24.26 4.65 0.64
C LEU A 67 -25.43 5.41 -0.03
N GLU A 68 -25.30 6.73 -0.22
CA GLU A 68 -26.26 7.54 -0.95
C GLU A 68 -26.44 7.05 -2.39
N TYR A 69 -25.33 6.80 -3.11
CA TYR A 69 -25.37 6.28 -4.47
C TYR A 69 -26.09 4.93 -4.56
N VAL A 70 -25.75 3.97 -3.71
CA VAL A 70 -26.37 2.63 -3.71
C VAL A 70 -27.85 2.67 -3.36
N GLN A 71 -28.29 3.64 -2.56
CA GLN A 71 -29.71 3.84 -2.25
C GLN A 71 -30.48 4.59 -3.35
N SER A 72 -29.79 5.18 -4.32
CA SER A 72 -30.42 5.97 -5.38
C SER A 72 -31.05 5.12 -6.48
N ASP A 73 -32.06 5.67 -7.15
CA ASP A 73 -32.70 5.05 -8.31
C ASP A 73 -31.71 4.83 -9.47
N ALA A 74 -30.67 5.68 -9.58
CA ALA A 74 -29.64 5.53 -10.59
C ALA A 74 -28.85 4.22 -10.43
N TYR A 75 -28.58 3.80 -9.19
CA TYR A 75 -27.96 2.51 -8.93
C TYR A 75 -28.89 1.34 -9.29
N VAL A 76 -30.19 1.47 -8.98
CA VAL A 76 -31.20 0.46 -9.37
C VAL A 76 -31.25 0.31 -10.89
N GLU A 77 -31.22 1.41 -11.63
CA GLU A 77 -31.21 1.39 -13.10
C GLU A 77 -29.93 0.77 -13.65
N ALA A 78 -28.76 1.18 -13.15
CA ALA A 78 -27.48 0.59 -13.56
C ALA A 78 -27.42 -0.91 -13.27
N TRP A 79 -27.87 -1.34 -12.08
CA TRP A 79 -27.96 -2.76 -11.73
C TRP A 79 -28.94 -3.50 -12.64
N ALA A 80 -30.10 -2.92 -12.93
CA ALA A 80 -31.10 -3.51 -13.81
C ALA A 80 -30.52 -3.76 -15.21
N GLN A 81 -29.79 -2.79 -15.77
CA GLN A 81 -29.18 -2.91 -17.10
C GLN A 81 -27.99 -3.89 -17.10
N GLU A 82 -27.04 -3.74 -16.19
CA GLU A 82 -25.77 -4.48 -16.20
C GLU A 82 -25.92 -5.93 -15.67
N ARG A 83 -26.72 -6.12 -14.62
CA ARG A 83 -26.83 -7.41 -13.92
C ARG A 83 -28.09 -8.16 -14.26
N ALA A 84 -29.22 -7.47 -14.39
CA ALA A 84 -30.50 -8.11 -14.69
C ALA A 84 -30.84 -8.15 -16.19
N GLY A 85 -30.08 -7.45 -17.04
CA GLY A 85 -30.36 -7.35 -18.48
C GLY A 85 -31.72 -6.71 -18.78
N MET A 86 -32.24 -5.90 -17.86
CA MET A 86 -33.52 -5.22 -17.95
C MET A 86 -33.32 -3.83 -18.56
N ALA A 87 -34.24 -3.43 -19.45
CA ALA A 87 -34.29 -2.10 -20.05
C ALA A 87 -35.59 -1.40 -19.63
N ARG A 88 -35.63 -0.06 -19.70
CA ARG A 88 -36.85 0.68 -19.37
C ARG A 88 -37.97 0.40 -20.38
N PRO A 89 -39.24 0.56 -20.00
CA PRO A 89 -40.35 0.48 -20.96
C PRO A 89 -40.13 1.47 -22.12
N GLY A 90 -40.03 0.96 -23.34
CA GLY A 90 -39.76 1.75 -24.55
C GLY A 90 -38.29 1.84 -25.00
N GLU A 91 -37.37 1.25 -24.23
CA GLU A 91 -35.94 1.17 -24.57
C GLU A 91 -35.61 -0.16 -25.29
N THR A 92 -34.68 -0.13 -26.26
CA THR A 92 -34.27 -1.33 -27.02
C THR A 92 -32.98 -1.90 -26.46
N LEU A 93 -33.04 -3.09 -25.86
CA LEU A 93 -31.86 -3.80 -25.36
C LEU A 93 -31.03 -4.36 -26.54
N VAL A 94 -29.80 -3.89 -26.69
CA VAL A 94 -28.86 -4.41 -27.70
C VAL A 94 -27.90 -5.39 -27.05
N VAL A 95 -28.05 -6.68 -27.36
CA VAL A 95 -27.10 -7.72 -26.93
C VAL A 95 -26.12 -7.98 -28.08
N PRO A 96 -24.83 -7.63 -27.94
CA PRO A 96 -23.84 -7.97 -28.96
C PRO A 96 -23.65 -9.48 -29.00
N LEU A 97 -24.14 -10.12 -30.05
CA LEU A 97 -23.73 -11.48 -30.38
C LEU A 97 -22.29 -11.38 -30.90
N ALA A 98 -21.32 -11.90 -30.14
CA ALA A 98 -20.01 -12.17 -30.69
C ALA A 98 -20.21 -13.09 -31.90
N ALA A 99 -19.74 -12.67 -33.07
CA ALA A 99 -19.76 -13.51 -34.25
C ALA A 99 -18.98 -14.78 -33.88
N THR A 100 -19.68 -15.90 -33.74
CA THR A 100 -19.04 -17.21 -33.69
C THR A 100 -18.17 -17.28 -34.94
N PRO A 101 -16.84 -17.40 -34.83
CA PRO A 101 -16.03 -17.57 -36.02
C PRO A 101 -16.61 -18.79 -36.74
N THR A 102 -17.10 -18.59 -37.96
CA THR A 102 -17.45 -19.71 -38.82
C THR A 102 -16.24 -20.64 -38.79
N PRO A 103 -16.39 -21.93 -38.42
CA PRO A 103 -15.24 -22.83 -38.41
C PRO A 103 -14.66 -22.82 -39.82
N THR A 104 -13.50 -22.20 -39.98
CA THR A 104 -12.71 -22.33 -41.20
C THR A 104 -12.57 -23.82 -41.44
N PRO A 105 -13.02 -24.37 -42.58
CA PRO A 105 -12.86 -25.78 -42.84
C PRO A 105 -11.37 -26.11 -42.73
N ALA A 106 -11.04 -27.01 -41.81
CA ALA A 106 -9.68 -27.50 -41.68
C ALA A 106 -9.26 -28.06 -43.06
N PRO A 107 -8.09 -27.68 -43.60
CA PRO A 107 -7.61 -28.27 -44.83
C PRO A 107 -7.58 -29.79 -44.66
N LEU A 108 -8.23 -30.51 -45.58
CA LEU A 108 -8.20 -31.97 -45.60
C LEU A 108 -6.74 -32.42 -45.56
N PRO A 109 -6.37 -33.44 -44.76
CA PRO A 109 -5.02 -33.95 -44.74
C PRO A 109 -4.67 -34.43 -46.15
N VAL A 110 -3.68 -33.79 -46.76
CA VAL A 110 -3.05 -34.30 -47.98
C VAL A 110 -2.43 -35.64 -47.59
N LEU A 111 -2.89 -36.73 -48.21
CA LEU A 111 -2.31 -38.05 -48.05
C LEU A 111 -0.87 -38.00 -48.57
N THR A 112 0.10 -37.85 -47.67
CA THR A 112 1.51 -38.09 -47.97
C THR A 112 1.61 -39.54 -48.46
N PRO A 113 2.19 -39.83 -49.64
CA PRO A 113 2.36 -41.20 -50.08
C PRO A 113 3.19 -41.96 -49.04
N ALA A 114 2.64 -43.06 -48.55
CA ALA A 114 3.35 -43.97 -47.66
C ALA A 114 4.60 -44.47 -48.40
N VAL A 115 5.77 -44.13 -47.87
CA VAL A 115 7.05 -44.66 -48.36
C VAL A 115 7.02 -46.16 -48.12
N THR A 116 6.84 -46.96 -49.17
CA THR A 116 7.01 -48.41 -49.12
C THR A 116 8.45 -48.68 -48.64
N PRO A 117 8.66 -49.36 -47.50
CA PRO A 117 10.01 -49.66 -47.06
C PRO A 117 10.67 -50.54 -48.12
N THR A 118 11.80 -50.06 -48.65
CA THR A 118 12.62 -50.84 -49.58
C THR A 118 13.11 -52.08 -48.83
N PRO A 119 12.82 -53.30 -49.31
CA PRO A 119 13.26 -54.51 -48.63
C PRO A 119 14.78 -54.55 -48.60
N GLU A 120 15.37 -54.87 -47.43
CA GLU A 120 16.81 -54.89 -47.29
C GLU A 120 17.45 -55.93 -48.23
N PRO A 121 18.58 -55.59 -48.88
CA PRO A 121 19.24 -56.49 -49.79
C PRO A 121 19.76 -57.73 -49.05
N PHE A 122 19.55 -58.90 -49.66
CA PHE A 122 19.81 -60.21 -49.05
C PHE A 122 21.20 -60.36 -48.41
N TRP A 123 22.21 -59.67 -48.94
CA TRP A 123 23.59 -59.72 -48.43
C TRP A 123 23.69 -59.20 -46.98
N VAL A 124 22.86 -58.21 -46.60
CA VAL A 124 22.81 -57.66 -45.23
C VAL A 124 22.33 -58.73 -44.25
N GLN A 125 21.37 -59.56 -44.67
CA GLN A 125 20.90 -60.70 -43.86
C GLN A 125 22.00 -61.75 -43.67
N TRP A 126 22.80 -62.03 -44.70
CA TRP A 126 23.91 -62.97 -44.59
C TRP A 126 25.07 -62.45 -43.75
N TRP A 127 25.36 -61.16 -43.83
CA TRP A 127 26.39 -60.53 -43.02
C TRP A 127 26.01 -60.55 -41.53
N GLN A 128 24.75 -60.27 -41.21
CA GLN A 128 24.21 -60.41 -39.85
C GLN A 128 24.21 -61.86 -39.38
N ALA A 129 23.94 -62.84 -40.25
CA ALA A 129 24.01 -64.25 -39.85
C ALA A 129 25.45 -64.71 -39.53
N LEU A 130 26.46 -64.11 -40.17
CA LEU A 130 27.85 -64.52 -40.03
C LEU A 130 28.59 -63.81 -38.89
N PHE A 131 28.24 -62.55 -38.61
CA PHE A 131 28.90 -61.69 -37.64
C PHE A 131 27.93 -61.06 -36.63
N GLY A 132 26.74 -61.64 -36.46
CA GLY A 132 25.61 -61.02 -35.76
C GLY A 132 25.94 -60.38 -34.42
N GLU A 133 25.11 -59.41 -34.04
CA GLU A 133 24.95 -59.03 -32.63
C GLU A 133 24.65 -60.26 -31.76
#